data_AF-A0A8X6WHK7-F1
#
_entry.id   AF-A0A8X6WHK7-F1
#
_cell.length_a   1.000
_cell.length_b   1.000
_cell.length_c   1.000
_cell.angle_alpha   90.00
_cell.angle_beta   90.00
_cell.angle_gamma   90.00
#
_symmetry.space_group_name_H-M   'P 1'
#
loop_
_entity.id
_entity.type
_entity.pdbx_description
1 polymer ?
#
loop_
_entity_poly.entity_id
_entity_poly.type
_entity_poly.pdbx_seq_one_letter_code
_entity_poly.pdbx_strand_id
1 'polypeptide(L)'
;MKCKIGPSILNADLSEIYSESQRLLDSGADYLHLDVMDGHFVPNLTFGHPVVKCLKKKLPQAFFDMHMMVADPVKWIEPISDAGAEQYTFHVEATNEPLEVIRKIKDAGMKAGIGLKPGTPVEVVVPYIEHVDLVLVMTVEPGFGGQKFMGDMMSKVQYLRSAYQNLDIEVDGGVGPNTIGMCAEREMVNNQSVRQHLDAFTRGRIIGKLEEGCSVTSAAAEFGIAHSIVSRLWRQFQTTGTAIRGFSSGRPRGTTPADDRYIVLQARRNRRQTAGEIARHTTQATGRPISRFTVARRLPGGGLFARRPVRCVPLTPAHQRRRSLWCQEHRNWRDNEWGRVLFTDESRFSLSSDSHHILIWRERGSRNHP
;
A
#
# COMPACT_ATOMS: atom_id res chain seq x y z
N MET A 1 13.85 1.37 -19.33
CA MET A 1 12.69 0.85 -18.60
C MET A 1 13.16 0.19 -17.31
N LYS A 2 12.43 0.40 -16.22
CA LYS A 2 12.68 -0.23 -14.91
C LYS A 2 11.66 -1.37 -14.75
N CYS A 3 12.11 -2.60 -14.54
CA CYS A 3 11.21 -3.69 -14.16
C CYS A 3 10.61 -3.40 -12.78
N LYS A 4 9.33 -3.71 -12.60
CA LYS A 4 8.59 -3.50 -11.36
C LYS A 4 8.00 -4.83 -10.87
N ILE A 5 7.84 -4.98 -9.56
CA ILE A 5 7.13 -6.10 -8.97
C ILE A 5 5.91 -5.57 -8.21
N GLY A 6 4.72 -6.03 -8.61
CA GLY A 6 3.46 -5.78 -7.93
C GLY A 6 2.86 -7.06 -7.40
N PRO A 7 3.04 -7.39 -6.11
CA PRO A 7 2.42 -8.58 -5.54
C PRO A 7 0.89 -8.42 -5.55
N SER A 8 0.18 -9.43 -6.07
CA SER A 8 -1.27 -9.55 -5.87
C SER A 8 -1.54 -9.84 -4.39
N ILE A 9 -2.42 -9.02 -3.80
CA ILE A 9 -2.83 -9.18 -2.41
C ILE A 9 -4.00 -10.15 -2.23
N LEU A 10 -4.55 -10.71 -3.32
CA LEU A 10 -5.68 -11.63 -3.27
C LEU A 10 -5.35 -12.92 -2.49
N ASN A 11 -4.10 -13.36 -2.55
CA ASN A 11 -3.62 -14.57 -1.86
C ASN A 11 -3.12 -14.30 -0.43
N ALA A 12 -3.19 -13.05 0.04
CA ALA A 12 -2.83 -12.71 1.40
C ALA A 12 -3.95 -13.06 2.39
N ASP A 13 -3.66 -13.03 3.69
CA ASP A 13 -4.72 -13.03 4.70
C ASP A 13 -5.52 -11.73 4.58
N LEU A 14 -6.69 -11.81 3.95
CA LEU A 14 -7.56 -10.66 3.69
C LEU A 14 -8.08 -10.00 4.99
N SER A 15 -8.09 -10.73 6.12
CA SER A 15 -8.44 -10.15 7.41
C SER A 15 -7.37 -9.15 7.90
N GLU A 16 -6.13 -9.34 7.45
CA GLU A 16 -4.95 -8.54 7.77
C GLU A 16 -4.39 -7.80 6.54
N ILE A 17 -5.24 -7.51 5.54
CA ILE A 17 -4.86 -6.93 4.23
C ILE A 17 -3.94 -5.71 4.32
N TYR A 18 -4.11 -4.85 5.33
CA TYR A 18 -3.22 -3.71 5.57
C TYR A 18 -1.83 -4.16 6.02
N SER A 19 -1.76 -5.05 7.01
CA SER A 19 -0.51 -5.56 7.58
C SER A 19 0.29 -6.29 6.50
N GLU A 20 -0.37 -7.12 5.70
CA GLU A 20 0.25 -7.83 4.58
C GLU A 20 0.73 -6.88 3.48
N SER A 21 -0.10 -5.91 3.09
CA SER A 21 0.28 -4.88 2.12
C SER A 21 1.50 -4.06 2.57
N GLN A 22 1.55 -3.64 3.83
CA GLN A 22 2.68 -2.92 4.39
C GLN A 22 3.96 -3.78 4.38
N ARG A 23 3.85 -5.06 4.75
CA ARG A 23 4.99 -6.00 4.71
C ARG A 23 5.56 -6.16 3.30
N LEU A 24 4.70 -6.24 2.28
CA LEU A 24 5.11 -6.35 0.88
C LEU A 24 5.85 -5.09 0.41
N LEU A 25 5.32 -3.91 0.73
CA LEU A 25 5.96 -2.62 0.43
C LEU A 25 7.31 -2.46 1.14
N ASP A 26 7.37 -2.81 2.44
CA ASP A 26 8.60 -2.78 3.23
C ASP A 26 9.64 -3.77 2.70
N SER A 27 9.19 -4.84 2.04
CA SER A 27 10.03 -5.84 1.36
C SER A 27 10.47 -5.42 -0.05
N GLY A 28 10.05 -4.24 -0.51
CA GLY A 28 10.51 -3.64 -1.76
C GLY A 28 9.58 -3.81 -2.96
N ALA A 29 8.30 -4.15 -2.75
CA ALA A 29 7.30 -4.09 -3.82
C ALA A 29 7.20 -2.66 -4.40
N ASP A 30 7.15 -2.55 -5.74
CA ASP A 30 7.05 -1.26 -6.43
C ASP A 30 5.61 -0.72 -6.44
N TYR A 31 4.63 -1.62 -6.43
CA TYR A 31 3.19 -1.33 -6.37
C TYR A 31 2.43 -2.49 -5.69
N LEU A 32 1.14 -2.30 -5.43
CA LEU A 32 0.24 -3.36 -4.99
C LEU A 32 -0.78 -3.64 -6.09
N HIS A 33 -0.89 -4.91 -6.46
CA HIS A 33 -1.87 -5.38 -7.43
C HIS A 33 -3.13 -5.84 -6.69
N LEU A 34 -4.27 -5.27 -7.07
CA LEU A 34 -5.54 -5.37 -6.34
C LEU A 34 -6.64 -5.92 -7.26
N ASP A 35 -6.94 -7.19 -7.08
CA ASP A 35 -7.96 -7.94 -7.83
C ASP A 35 -9.39 -7.60 -7.36
N VAL A 36 -10.13 -6.85 -8.18
CA VAL A 36 -11.54 -6.52 -7.94
C VAL A 36 -12.42 -7.39 -8.85
N MET A 37 -13.18 -8.28 -8.23
CA MET A 37 -14.09 -9.22 -8.90
C MET A 37 -15.53 -8.97 -8.45
N ASP A 38 -16.49 -8.99 -9.38
CA ASP A 38 -17.92 -8.68 -9.11
C ASP A 38 -18.86 -9.89 -9.13
N GLY A 39 -18.32 -11.10 -9.26
CA GLY A 39 -19.10 -12.34 -9.38
C GLY A 39 -19.84 -12.54 -10.71
N HIS A 40 -19.72 -11.61 -11.66
CA HIS A 40 -20.39 -11.68 -12.96
C HIS A 40 -19.37 -11.90 -14.10
N PHE A 41 -18.32 -11.07 -14.16
CA PHE A 41 -17.28 -11.26 -15.18
C PHE A 41 -16.43 -12.50 -14.91
N VAL A 42 -16.23 -12.81 -13.63
CA VAL A 42 -15.58 -14.03 -13.14
C VAL A 42 -16.44 -14.64 -12.03
N PRO A 43 -16.40 -15.97 -11.82
CA PRO A 43 -17.23 -16.67 -10.83
C PRO A 43 -16.67 -16.55 -9.40
N ASN A 44 -16.22 -15.36 -9.00
CA ASN A 44 -15.71 -15.07 -7.67
C ASN A 44 -15.98 -13.61 -7.29
N LEU A 45 -16.06 -13.32 -5.99
CA LEU A 45 -16.31 -12.00 -5.44
C LEU A 45 -15.23 -11.69 -4.41
N THR A 46 -14.47 -10.61 -4.64
CA THR A 46 -13.36 -10.23 -3.76
C THR A 46 -13.76 -9.06 -2.87
N PHE A 47 -13.39 -7.85 -3.24
CA PHE A 47 -13.70 -6.63 -2.55
C PHE A 47 -13.91 -5.49 -3.54
N GLY A 48 -14.59 -4.43 -3.11
CA GLY A 48 -14.81 -3.24 -3.93
C GLY A 48 -14.01 -2.02 -3.46
N HIS A 49 -14.29 -0.89 -4.10
CA HIS A 49 -13.71 0.41 -3.78
C HIS A 49 -13.77 0.84 -2.29
N PRO A 50 -14.72 0.41 -1.42
CA PRO A 50 -14.65 0.75 0.01
C PRO A 50 -13.42 0.17 0.71
N VAL A 51 -13.01 -1.05 0.36
CA VAL A 51 -11.79 -1.67 0.91
C VAL A 51 -10.56 -0.95 0.39
N VAL A 52 -10.52 -0.64 -0.91
CA VAL A 52 -9.46 0.16 -1.54
C VAL A 52 -9.29 1.50 -0.83
N LYS A 53 -10.40 2.21 -0.57
CA LYS A 53 -10.40 3.52 0.12
C LYS A 53 -9.88 3.42 1.56
N CYS A 54 -10.22 2.34 2.26
CA CYS A 54 -9.71 2.08 3.60
C CYS A 54 -8.22 1.76 3.60
N LEU A 55 -7.76 0.94 2.64
CA LEU A 55 -6.36 0.56 2.49
C LEU A 55 -5.51 1.77 2.08
N LYS A 56 -5.96 2.56 1.11
CA LYS A 56 -5.26 3.75 0.60
C LYS A 56 -5.03 4.79 1.68
N LYS A 57 -6.00 5.01 2.57
CA LYS A 57 -5.84 5.91 3.72
C LYS A 57 -4.68 5.51 4.64
N LYS A 58 -4.42 4.20 4.76
CA LYS A 58 -3.31 3.68 5.56
C LYS A 58 -1.99 3.64 4.78
N LEU A 59 -2.06 3.50 3.45
CA LEU A 59 -0.91 3.40 2.54
C LEU A 59 -0.94 4.52 1.46
N PRO A 60 -0.87 5.80 1.85
CA PRO A 60 -1.12 6.91 0.93
C PRO A 60 -0.09 7.06 -0.19
N GLN A 61 1.11 6.50 -0.02
CA GLN A 61 2.21 6.56 -1.00
C GLN A 61 2.31 5.32 -1.89
N ALA A 62 1.58 4.25 -1.56
CA ALA A 62 1.65 3.01 -2.31
C ALA A 62 0.88 3.18 -3.63
N PHE A 63 1.49 2.80 -4.75
CA PHE A 63 0.81 2.78 -6.04
C PHE A 63 -0.15 1.60 -6.07
N PHE A 64 -1.44 1.86 -6.33
CA PHE A 64 -2.46 0.82 -6.45
C PHE A 64 -2.78 0.59 -7.92
N ASP A 65 -2.46 -0.62 -8.38
CA ASP A 65 -2.91 -1.15 -9.66
C ASP A 65 -4.19 -1.95 -9.44
N MET A 66 -5.30 -1.40 -9.94
CA MET A 66 -6.61 -2.00 -9.79
C MET A 66 -6.92 -2.88 -11.00
N HIS A 67 -6.88 -4.19 -10.80
CA HIS A 67 -7.25 -5.16 -11.82
C HIS A 67 -8.75 -5.45 -11.74
N MET A 68 -9.48 -4.93 -12.72
CA MET A 68 -10.94 -4.83 -12.67
C MET A 68 -11.56 -5.95 -13.48
N MET A 69 -11.75 -7.10 -12.82
CA MET A 69 -12.46 -8.28 -13.33
C MET A 69 -13.97 -8.13 -13.08
N VAL A 70 -14.56 -7.13 -13.73
CA VAL A 70 -15.96 -6.70 -13.53
C VAL A 70 -16.69 -6.59 -14.86
N ALA A 71 -17.99 -6.85 -14.87
CA ALA A 71 -18.78 -6.94 -16.10
C ALA A 71 -19.12 -5.56 -16.70
N ASP A 72 -19.16 -4.52 -15.88
CA ASP A 72 -19.31 -3.12 -16.31
C ASP A 72 -18.19 -2.28 -15.71
N PRO A 73 -17.05 -2.08 -16.41
CA PRO A 73 -15.92 -1.33 -15.88
C PRO A 73 -16.24 0.15 -15.67
N VAL A 74 -17.07 0.75 -16.53
CA VAL A 74 -17.39 2.20 -16.48
C VAL A 74 -17.99 2.58 -15.13
N LYS A 75 -18.89 1.73 -14.61
CA LYS A 75 -19.55 1.92 -13.31
C LYS A 75 -18.59 2.14 -12.14
N TRP A 76 -17.38 1.61 -12.20
CA TRP A 76 -16.45 1.60 -11.08
C TRP A 76 -15.33 2.64 -11.19
N ILE A 77 -15.20 3.35 -12.31
CA ILE A 77 -14.11 4.30 -12.55
C ILE A 77 -14.10 5.41 -11.48
N GLU A 78 -15.22 6.14 -11.33
CA GLU A 78 -15.33 7.23 -10.36
C GLU A 78 -15.17 6.72 -8.91
N PRO A 79 -15.86 5.65 -8.46
CA PRO A 79 -15.65 5.10 -7.13
C PRO A 79 -14.20 4.67 -6.81
N ILE A 80 -13.46 4.16 -7.80
CA ILE A 80 -12.07 3.72 -7.65
C ILE A 80 -11.11 4.92 -7.66
N SER A 81 -11.34 5.92 -8.51
CA SER A 81 -10.61 7.20 -8.45
C SER A 81 -10.82 7.89 -7.10
N ASP A 82 -12.05 7.93 -6.60
CA ASP A 82 -12.42 8.44 -5.27
C ASP A 82 -11.83 7.65 -4.10
N ALA A 83 -11.47 6.38 -4.34
CA ALA A 83 -10.75 5.56 -3.38
C ALA A 83 -9.24 5.90 -3.34
N GLY A 84 -8.74 6.60 -4.36
CA GLY A 84 -7.37 7.07 -4.49
C GLY A 84 -6.44 6.09 -5.19
N ALA A 85 -6.97 5.23 -6.07
CA ALA A 85 -6.14 4.35 -6.89
C ALA A 85 -5.40 5.14 -7.99
N GLU A 86 -4.22 4.66 -8.38
CA GLU A 86 -3.40 5.30 -9.42
C GLU A 86 -3.64 4.73 -10.82
N GLN A 87 -3.98 3.44 -10.91
CA GLN A 87 -4.17 2.75 -12.18
C GLN A 87 -5.44 1.91 -12.14
N TYR A 88 -6.16 1.93 -13.27
CA TYR A 88 -7.37 1.15 -13.49
C TYR A 88 -7.17 0.30 -14.74
N THR A 89 -7.09 -1.01 -14.55
CA THR A 89 -6.84 -2.00 -15.61
C THR A 89 -8.12 -2.81 -15.84
N PHE A 90 -8.82 -2.54 -16.94
CA PHE A 90 -10.08 -3.22 -17.29
C PHE A 90 -9.83 -4.34 -18.30
N HIS A 91 -10.69 -5.35 -18.33
CA HIS A 91 -10.65 -6.39 -19.36
C HIS A 91 -11.31 -5.93 -20.66
N VAL A 92 -10.64 -6.14 -21.79
CA VAL A 92 -11.19 -5.78 -23.11
C VAL A 92 -12.49 -6.54 -23.41
N GLU A 93 -12.66 -7.73 -22.83
CA GLU A 93 -13.85 -8.58 -22.96
C GLU A 93 -15.05 -8.09 -22.15
N ALA A 94 -14.87 -7.11 -21.26
CA ALA A 94 -15.94 -6.57 -20.42
C ALA A 94 -16.68 -5.38 -21.07
N THR A 95 -16.33 -4.97 -22.28
CA THR A 95 -16.95 -3.82 -22.96
C THR A 95 -16.88 -3.95 -24.48
N ASN A 96 -17.86 -3.35 -25.17
CA ASN A 96 -17.81 -3.18 -26.62
C ASN A 96 -17.21 -1.83 -27.03
N GLU A 97 -16.95 -0.93 -26.07
CA GLU A 97 -16.46 0.43 -26.31
C GLU A 97 -15.13 0.72 -25.56
N PRO A 98 -14.01 0.01 -25.84
CA PRO A 98 -12.77 0.16 -25.05
C PRO A 98 -12.20 1.58 -25.02
N LEU A 99 -12.27 2.32 -26.12
CA LEU A 99 -11.79 3.71 -26.18
C LEU A 99 -12.56 4.64 -25.25
N GLU A 100 -13.87 4.43 -25.07
CA GLU A 100 -14.67 5.21 -24.15
C GLU A 100 -14.25 4.93 -22.70
N VAL A 101 -14.03 3.67 -22.36
CA VAL A 101 -13.56 3.26 -21.03
C VAL A 101 -12.19 3.88 -20.74
N ILE A 102 -11.24 3.77 -21.67
CA ILE A 102 -9.89 4.36 -21.56
C ILE A 102 -9.98 5.86 -21.32
N ARG A 103 -10.79 6.57 -22.12
CA ARG A 103 -10.98 8.02 -21.96
C ARG A 103 -11.52 8.36 -20.58
N LYS A 104 -12.57 7.67 -20.11
CA LYS A 104 -13.15 7.92 -18.78
C LYS A 104 -12.16 7.66 -17.63
N ILE A 105 -11.32 6.64 -17.75
CA ILE A 105 -10.26 6.36 -16.77
C ILE A 105 -9.28 7.54 -16.69
N LYS A 106 -8.83 8.04 -17.84
CA LYS A 106 -7.90 9.17 -17.93
C LYS A 106 -8.54 10.47 -17.45
N ASP A 107 -9.80 10.73 -17.80
CA ASP A 107 -10.56 11.90 -17.33
C ASP A 107 -10.73 11.87 -15.80
N ALA A 108 -10.81 10.67 -15.19
CA ALA A 108 -10.83 10.49 -13.75
C ALA A 108 -9.44 10.59 -13.08
N GLY A 109 -8.38 10.92 -13.84
CA GLY A 109 -7.04 11.16 -13.34
C GLY A 109 -6.19 9.91 -13.06
N MET A 110 -6.62 8.74 -13.52
CA MET A 110 -5.90 7.47 -13.35
C MET A 110 -5.15 7.07 -14.63
N LYS A 111 -4.12 6.24 -14.47
CA LYS A 111 -3.50 5.49 -15.58
C LYS A 111 -4.47 4.43 -16.10
N ALA A 112 -4.52 4.26 -17.43
CA ALA A 112 -5.41 3.30 -18.06
C ALA A 112 -4.66 2.03 -18.47
N GLY A 113 -5.04 0.89 -17.90
CA GLY A 113 -4.57 -0.43 -18.33
C GLY A 113 -5.65 -1.18 -19.10
N ILE A 114 -5.25 -2.04 -20.03
CA ILE A 114 -6.15 -2.98 -20.71
C ILE A 114 -5.65 -4.42 -20.54
N GLY A 115 -6.49 -5.26 -19.96
CA GLY A 115 -6.25 -6.68 -19.74
C GLY A 115 -6.88 -7.55 -20.82
N LEU A 116 -6.28 -8.72 -21.08
CA LEU A 116 -6.85 -9.76 -21.94
C LEU A 116 -6.68 -11.15 -21.32
N LYS A 117 -7.73 -11.94 -21.41
CA LYS A 117 -7.78 -13.34 -20.95
C LYS A 117 -6.93 -14.26 -21.84
N PRO A 118 -6.60 -15.48 -21.36
CA PRO A 118 -5.82 -16.43 -22.16
C PRO A 118 -6.48 -16.77 -23.51
N GLY A 119 -7.82 -16.88 -23.56
CA GLY A 119 -8.56 -17.17 -24.79
C GLY A 119 -8.65 -16.02 -25.79
N THR A 120 -8.30 -14.79 -25.41
CA THR A 120 -8.48 -13.61 -26.27
C THR A 120 -7.21 -13.35 -27.09
N PRO A 121 -7.30 -13.22 -28.43
CA PRO A 121 -6.13 -12.91 -29.27
C PRO A 121 -5.52 -11.54 -28.93
N VAL A 122 -4.19 -11.42 -29.03
CA VAL A 122 -3.47 -10.19 -28.66
C VAL A 122 -3.77 -9.03 -29.62
N GLU A 123 -4.17 -9.35 -30.85
CA GLU A 123 -4.55 -8.41 -31.89
C GLU A 123 -5.77 -7.56 -31.48
N VAL A 124 -6.60 -8.06 -30.56
CA VAL A 124 -7.78 -7.34 -30.06
C VAL A 124 -7.38 -6.04 -29.33
N VAL A 125 -6.21 -6.01 -28.67
CA VAL A 125 -5.78 -4.82 -27.93
C VAL A 125 -4.96 -3.83 -28.78
N VAL A 126 -4.46 -4.27 -29.95
CA VAL A 126 -3.60 -3.47 -30.84
C VAL A 126 -4.16 -2.09 -31.18
N PRO A 127 -5.46 -1.93 -31.52
CA PRO A 127 -6.03 -0.61 -31.84
C PRO A 127 -5.99 0.40 -30.68
N TYR A 128 -5.77 -0.06 -29.45
CA TYR A 128 -5.87 0.76 -28.25
C TYR A 128 -4.51 1.08 -27.60
N ILE A 129 -3.41 0.49 -28.09
CA ILE A 129 -2.09 0.55 -27.44
C ILE A 129 -1.59 1.98 -27.24
N GLU A 130 -1.74 2.85 -28.24
CA GLU A 130 -1.33 4.26 -28.14
C GLU A 130 -2.17 5.08 -27.13
N HIS A 131 -3.29 4.51 -26.67
CA HIS A 131 -4.20 5.15 -25.74
C HIS A 131 -4.08 4.64 -24.30
N VAL A 132 -3.33 3.57 -24.04
CA VAL A 132 -3.17 2.98 -22.71
C VAL A 132 -1.77 3.21 -22.13
N ASP A 133 -1.68 3.14 -20.80
CA ASP A 133 -0.41 3.16 -20.07
C ASP A 133 0.20 1.76 -19.92
N LEU A 134 -0.64 0.71 -19.96
CA LEU A 134 -0.27 -0.67 -19.64
C LEU A 134 -1.15 -1.68 -20.38
N VAL A 135 -0.56 -2.79 -20.84
CA VAL A 135 -1.30 -3.98 -21.28
C VAL A 135 -1.01 -5.14 -20.33
N LEU A 136 -2.07 -5.76 -19.80
CA LEU A 136 -2.00 -6.88 -18.87
C LEU A 136 -2.35 -8.20 -19.57
N VAL A 137 -1.37 -9.08 -19.73
CA VAL A 137 -1.57 -10.43 -20.29
C VAL A 137 -1.84 -11.42 -19.16
N MET A 138 -3.05 -11.99 -19.11
CA MET A 138 -3.35 -13.06 -18.17
C MET A 138 -2.65 -14.37 -18.56
N THR A 139 -2.01 -15.03 -17.60
CA THR A 139 -1.36 -16.36 -17.72
C THR A 139 -2.09 -17.46 -16.95
N VAL A 140 -3.32 -17.18 -16.50
CA VAL A 140 -4.31 -18.13 -15.98
C VAL A 140 -5.70 -17.60 -16.35
N GLU A 141 -6.74 -18.43 -16.27
CA GLU A 141 -8.12 -17.91 -16.41
C GLU A 141 -8.45 -17.05 -15.18
N PRO A 142 -8.89 -15.78 -15.35
CA PRO A 142 -9.16 -14.91 -14.21
C PRO A 142 -10.29 -15.47 -13.33
N GLY A 143 -10.22 -15.15 -12.03
CA GLY A 143 -11.25 -15.50 -11.05
C GLY A 143 -10.72 -16.20 -9.81
N PHE A 144 -9.61 -16.94 -9.89
CA PHE A 144 -9.04 -17.65 -8.75
C PHE A 144 -7.51 -17.59 -8.72
N GLY A 145 -6.95 -17.40 -7.52
CA GLY A 145 -5.52 -17.55 -7.28
C GLY A 145 -5.07 -19.02 -7.26
N GLY A 146 -3.76 -19.25 -7.31
CA GLY A 146 -3.15 -20.59 -7.18
C GLY A 146 -3.19 -21.47 -8.43
N GLN A 147 -3.69 -20.96 -9.55
CA GLN A 147 -3.70 -21.66 -10.83
C GLN A 147 -2.29 -21.79 -11.43
N LYS A 148 -2.09 -22.83 -12.25
CA LYS A 148 -0.80 -23.11 -12.90
C LYS A 148 -0.58 -22.15 -14.07
N PHE A 149 0.62 -21.56 -14.12
CA PHE A 149 1.08 -20.69 -15.19
C PHE A 149 0.92 -21.31 -16.59
N MET A 150 0.30 -20.56 -17.52
CA MET A 150 0.13 -20.89 -18.92
C MET A 150 1.25 -20.28 -19.77
N GLY A 151 2.33 -21.04 -19.97
CA GLY A 151 3.53 -20.56 -20.68
C GLY A 151 3.31 -20.23 -22.16
N ASP A 152 2.28 -20.78 -22.78
CA ASP A 152 1.86 -20.49 -24.15
C ASP A 152 1.39 -19.04 -24.35
N MET A 153 1.03 -18.33 -23.27
CA MET A 153 0.70 -16.89 -23.31
C MET A 153 1.91 -15.99 -23.52
N MET A 154 3.15 -16.49 -23.34
CA MET A 154 4.36 -15.71 -23.56
C MET A 154 4.52 -15.28 -25.03
N SER A 155 3.89 -16.00 -25.96
CA SER A 155 3.80 -15.57 -27.37
C SER A 155 3.16 -14.19 -27.52
N LYS A 156 2.13 -13.87 -26.72
CA LYS A 156 1.47 -12.55 -26.69
C LYS A 156 2.39 -11.47 -26.13
N VAL A 157 3.12 -11.80 -25.06
CA VAL A 157 4.10 -10.89 -24.43
C VAL A 157 5.23 -10.56 -25.40
N GLN A 158 5.76 -11.57 -26.10
CA GLN A 158 6.81 -11.41 -27.11
C GLN A 158 6.34 -10.55 -28.29
N TYR A 159 5.12 -10.79 -28.79
CA TYR A 159 4.51 -9.95 -29.81
C TYR A 159 4.41 -8.48 -29.38
N LEU A 160 3.82 -8.22 -28.20
CA LEU A 160 3.66 -6.86 -27.70
C LEU A 160 5.01 -6.16 -27.47
N ARG A 161 6.00 -6.87 -26.91
CA ARG A 161 7.32 -6.29 -26.63
C ARG A 161 8.11 -5.99 -27.90
N SER A 162 8.00 -6.83 -28.93
CA SER A 162 8.68 -6.62 -30.22
C SER A 162 8.07 -5.48 -31.02
N ALA A 163 6.74 -5.37 -31.06
CA ALA A 163 6.03 -4.33 -31.77
C ALA A 163 5.99 -2.98 -31.03
N TYR A 164 5.94 -2.98 -29.70
CA TYR A 164 5.72 -1.79 -28.86
C TYR A 164 6.77 -1.69 -27.76
N GLN A 165 7.97 -1.24 -28.14
CA GLN A 165 9.14 -1.26 -27.27
C GLN A 165 8.96 -0.46 -25.97
N ASN A 166 8.18 0.62 -25.99
CA ASN A 166 7.99 1.53 -24.85
C ASN A 166 6.75 1.22 -23.99
N LEU A 167 5.94 0.25 -24.38
CA LEU A 167 4.73 -0.14 -23.64
C LEU A 167 5.11 -0.86 -22.34
N ASP A 168 4.47 -0.49 -21.22
CA ASP A 168 4.52 -1.32 -20.01
C ASP A 168 3.61 -2.54 -20.24
N ILE A 169 4.19 -3.74 -20.09
CA ILE A 169 3.48 -5.02 -20.26
C ILE A 169 3.54 -5.74 -18.92
N GLU A 170 2.37 -6.09 -18.40
CA GLU A 170 2.21 -6.84 -17.17
C GLU A 170 1.78 -8.28 -17.47
N VAL A 171 2.17 -9.20 -16.59
CA VAL A 171 1.79 -10.61 -16.65
C VAL A 171 1.23 -11.00 -15.29
N ASP A 172 0.00 -11.49 -15.25
CA ASP A 172 -0.65 -11.94 -14.01
C ASP A 172 -1.19 -13.37 -14.13
N GLY A 173 -0.98 -14.16 -13.07
CA GLY A 173 -1.42 -15.55 -12.95
C GLY A 173 -0.28 -16.56 -12.92
N GLY A 174 -0.02 -17.18 -11.76
CA GLY A 174 0.98 -18.25 -11.64
C GLY A 174 2.44 -17.78 -11.79
N VAL A 175 2.70 -16.47 -11.72
CA VAL A 175 4.04 -15.89 -11.78
C VAL A 175 4.74 -16.03 -10.43
N GLY A 176 5.95 -16.59 -10.44
CA GLY A 176 6.76 -16.79 -9.24
C GLY A 176 8.22 -17.08 -9.58
N PRO A 177 9.07 -17.45 -8.61
CA PRO A 177 10.51 -17.64 -8.83
C PRO A 177 10.86 -18.60 -9.96
N ASN A 178 10.01 -19.59 -10.23
CA ASN A 178 10.23 -20.60 -11.27
C ASN A 178 9.72 -20.19 -12.67
N THR A 179 8.84 -19.18 -12.76
CA THR A 179 8.14 -18.79 -14.02
C THR A 179 8.44 -17.34 -14.43
N ILE A 180 8.90 -16.49 -13.52
CA ILE A 180 9.23 -15.09 -13.78
C ILE A 180 10.32 -14.93 -14.84
N GLY A 181 11.24 -15.90 -14.94
CA GLY A 181 12.27 -15.93 -16.00
C GLY A 181 11.64 -15.92 -17.39
N MET A 182 10.64 -16.78 -17.62
CA MET A 182 9.92 -16.87 -18.89
C MET A 182 9.18 -15.57 -19.24
N CYS A 183 8.74 -14.81 -18.22
CA CYS A 183 8.05 -13.54 -18.39
C CYS A 183 9.03 -12.38 -18.71
N ALA A 184 10.23 -12.43 -18.13
CA ALA A 184 11.23 -11.36 -18.21
C ALA A 184 12.19 -11.51 -19.40
N GLU A 185 12.33 -12.72 -19.93
CA GLU A 185 13.19 -13.02 -21.08
C GLU A 185 12.76 -12.19 -22.29
N ARG A 186 13.66 -11.33 -22.77
CA ARG A 186 13.52 -10.61 -24.05
C ARG A 186 13.79 -11.53 -25.25
N GLU A 187 13.50 -12.82 -25.10
CA GLU A 187 14.20 -14.01 -25.62
C GLU A 187 15.24 -14.56 -24.62
N MET A 188 15.17 -15.86 -24.29
CA MET A 188 16.29 -16.78 -24.51
C MET A 188 15.96 -18.26 -24.31
N VAL A 189 16.59 -19.09 -25.13
CA VAL A 189 17.02 -20.43 -24.74
C VAL A 189 17.65 -20.37 -23.34
N ASN A 190 17.07 -21.11 -22.37
CA ASN A 190 17.63 -21.54 -21.06
C ASN A 190 18.71 -20.67 -20.38
N ASN A 191 18.40 -20.00 -19.25
CA ASN A 191 19.05 -20.29 -17.94
C ASN A 191 18.64 -19.36 -16.76
N GLN A 192 18.53 -19.95 -15.57
CA GLN A 192 18.14 -19.38 -14.28
C GLN A 192 19.27 -18.63 -13.52
N SER A 193 18.95 -17.63 -12.67
CA SER A 193 19.62 -17.38 -11.35
C SER A 193 18.93 -16.29 -10.47
N VAL A 194 18.92 -16.46 -9.13
CA VAL A 194 18.24 -15.62 -8.10
C VAL A 194 19.25 -15.09 -7.05
N ARG A 195 19.03 -13.91 -6.43
CA ARG A 195 19.92 -13.26 -5.40
C ARG A 195 19.68 -13.77 -3.95
N GLN A 196 20.75 -13.91 -3.15
CA GLN A 196 20.72 -14.34 -1.72
C GLN A 196 21.16 -13.23 -0.73
N HIS A 197 20.56 -13.21 0.48
CA HIS A 197 20.98 -12.38 1.64
C HIS A 197 22.06 -13.11 2.47
N LEU A 198 23.10 -12.40 2.93
CA LEU A 198 24.22 -12.99 3.66
C LEU A 198 23.99 -13.01 5.17
N ASP A 199 23.86 -14.21 5.72
CA ASP A 199 23.77 -14.43 7.16
C ASP A 199 25.09 -14.16 7.90
N ALA A 200 25.03 -14.09 9.24
CA ALA A 200 26.19 -13.77 10.08
C ALA A 200 27.32 -14.81 9.94
N PHE A 201 26.94 -16.07 9.70
CA PHE A 201 27.88 -17.18 9.53
C PHE A 201 28.67 -17.05 8.23
N THR A 202 27.99 -16.79 7.11
CA THR A 202 28.63 -16.59 5.81
C THR A 202 29.50 -15.33 5.82
N ARG A 203 29.07 -14.25 6.49
CA ARG A 203 29.90 -13.05 6.70
C ARG A 203 31.19 -13.38 7.46
N GLY A 204 31.14 -14.23 8.48
CA GLY A 204 32.31 -14.68 9.22
C GLY A 204 33.28 -15.51 8.36
N ARG A 205 32.75 -16.45 7.57
CA ARG A 205 33.57 -17.28 6.66
C ARG A 205 34.28 -16.47 5.59
N ILE A 206 33.61 -15.46 5.04
CA ILE A 206 34.22 -14.54 4.06
C ILE A 206 35.37 -13.76 4.71
N ILE A 207 35.16 -13.22 5.92
CA ILE A 207 36.20 -12.47 6.64
C ILE A 207 37.41 -13.35 6.95
N GLY A 208 37.20 -14.57 7.47
CA GLY A 208 38.30 -15.48 7.78
C GLY A 208 39.18 -15.81 6.56
N LYS A 209 38.55 -16.04 5.40
CA LYS A 209 39.28 -16.26 4.13
C LYS A 209 40.12 -15.05 3.71
N LEU A 210 39.61 -13.84 3.92
CA LEU A 210 40.33 -12.61 3.62
C LEU A 210 41.48 -12.37 4.61
N GLU A 211 41.33 -12.77 5.88
CA GLU A 211 42.42 -12.76 6.88
C GLU A 211 43.53 -13.76 6.56
N GLU A 212 43.18 -14.92 5.97
CA GLU A 212 44.14 -15.92 5.45
C GLU A 212 44.88 -15.46 4.18
N GLY A 213 44.60 -14.24 3.68
CA GLY A 213 45.28 -13.65 2.53
C GLY A 213 44.62 -13.93 1.17
N CYS A 214 43.41 -14.52 1.13
CA CYS A 214 42.66 -14.61 -0.13
C CYS A 214 42.30 -13.21 -0.65
N SER A 215 42.33 -13.05 -1.98
CA SER A 215 41.87 -11.81 -2.60
C SER A 215 40.35 -11.66 -2.48
N VAL A 216 39.85 -10.42 -2.47
CA VAL A 216 38.40 -10.11 -2.50
C VAL A 216 37.72 -10.76 -3.71
N THR A 217 38.40 -10.81 -4.85
CA THR A 217 37.91 -11.44 -6.09
C THR A 217 37.77 -12.95 -5.92
N SER A 218 38.77 -13.60 -5.33
CA SER A 218 38.73 -15.05 -5.06
C SER A 218 37.64 -15.41 -4.06
N ALA A 219 37.52 -14.65 -2.97
CA ALA A 219 36.45 -14.85 -1.99
C ALA A 219 35.06 -14.60 -2.59
N ALA A 220 34.90 -13.56 -3.42
CA ALA A 220 33.64 -13.29 -4.12
C ALA A 220 33.22 -14.44 -5.04
N ALA A 221 34.17 -14.99 -5.80
CA ALA A 221 33.93 -16.14 -6.67
C ALA A 221 33.61 -17.42 -5.87
N GLU A 222 34.37 -17.70 -4.81
CA GLU A 222 34.19 -18.90 -3.97
C GLU A 222 32.81 -18.95 -3.33
N PHE A 223 32.32 -17.82 -2.81
CA PHE A 223 31.04 -17.77 -2.12
C PHE A 223 29.86 -17.41 -3.04
N GLY A 224 30.08 -17.17 -4.34
CA GLY A 224 29.04 -16.76 -5.28
C GLY A 224 28.43 -15.39 -4.96
N ILE A 225 29.21 -14.49 -4.36
CA ILE A 225 28.75 -13.19 -3.87
C ILE A 225 29.36 -12.08 -4.70
N ALA A 226 28.58 -11.03 -4.98
CA ALA A 226 29.10 -9.85 -5.66
C ALA A 226 30.30 -9.25 -4.93
N HIS A 227 31.38 -9.01 -5.67
CA HIS A 227 32.64 -8.42 -5.19
C HIS A 227 32.43 -7.18 -4.30
N SER A 228 31.49 -6.30 -4.66
CA SER A 228 31.18 -5.06 -3.92
C SER A 228 30.65 -5.31 -2.50
N ILE A 229 30.00 -6.44 -2.26
CA ILE A 229 29.49 -6.83 -0.94
C ILE A 229 30.65 -7.32 -0.07
N VAL A 230 31.49 -8.19 -0.62
CA VAL A 230 32.69 -8.72 0.05
C VAL A 230 33.66 -7.57 0.40
N SER A 231 33.93 -6.67 -0.55
CA SER A 231 34.82 -5.53 -0.34
C SER A 231 34.36 -4.61 0.79
N ARG A 232 33.05 -4.32 0.86
CA ARG A 232 32.47 -3.47 1.90
C ARG A 232 32.47 -4.15 3.27
N LEU A 233 32.17 -5.45 3.32
CA LEU A 233 32.26 -6.24 4.55
C LEU A 233 33.69 -6.24 5.09
N TRP A 234 34.68 -6.43 4.21
CA TRP A 234 36.09 -6.42 4.57
C TRP A 234 36.53 -5.08 5.15
N ARG A 235 36.20 -3.98 4.47
CA ARG A 235 36.53 -2.63 4.95
C ARG A 235 35.90 -2.33 6.31
N GLN A 236 34.64 -2.76 6.51
CA GLN A 236 33.96 -2.62 7.79
C GLN A 236 34.73 -3.39 8.88
N PHE A 237 35.06 -4.66 8.62
CA PHE A 237 35.79 -5.50 9.57
C PHE A 237 37.17 -4.94 9.91
N GLN A 238 37.95 -4.48 8.93
CA GLN A 238 39.24 -3.82 9.15
C GLN A 238 39.12 -2.57 10.04
N THR A 239 37.98 -1.87 9.99
CA THR A 239 37.75 -0.65 10.77
C THR A 239 37.22 -0.96 12.17
N THR A 240 36.33 -1.94 12.32
CA THR A 240 35.58 -2.16 13.57
C THR A 240 35.96 -3.44 14.31
N GLY A 241 36.78 -4.32 13.72
CA GLY A 241 37.15 -5.62 14.28
C GLY A 241 35.96 -6.59 14.43
N THR A 242 34.82 -6.30 13.83
CA THR A 242 33.60 -7.09 13.98
C THR A 242 32.83 -7.24 12.66
N ALA A 243 32.35 -8.45 12.40
CA ALA A 243 31.48 -8.77 11.27
C ALA A 243 30.01 -8.36 11.53
N ILE A 244 29.68 -8.03 12.79
CA ILE A 244 28.34 -7.75 13.31
C ILE A 244 28.06 -6.24 13.22
N ARG A 245 26.82 -5.87 12.90
CA ARG A 245 26.40 -4.46 12.91
C ARG A 245 26.30 -3.97 14.36
N GLY A 246 27.01 -2.90 14.71
CA GLY A 246 26.93 -2.25 16.02
C GLY A 246 25.65 -1.42 16.21
N PHE A 247 25.22 -1.24 17.45
CA PHE A 247 24.12 -0.35 17.82
C PHE A 247 24.60 1.11 17.90
N SER A 248 23.89 2.03 17.25
CA SER A 248 24.19 3.48 17.30
C SER A 248 23.54 4.15 18.51
N SER A 249 24.30 4.97 19.25
CA SER A 249 23.74 5.86 20.27
C SER A 249 22.87 6.93 19.61
N GLY A 250 21.63 7.06 20.09
CA GLY A 250 20.61 7.89 19.46
C GLY A 250 20.97 9.38 19.39
N ARG A 251 20.28 10.09 18.50
CA ARG A 251 20.51 11.51 18.18
C ARG A 251 20.37 12.42 19.42
N PRO A 252 21.29 13.38 19.64
CA PRO A 252 21.26 14.30 20.78
C PRO A 252 20.03 15.24 20.78
N ARG A 253 19.73 15.82 21.96
CA ARG A 253 18.53 16.62 22.23
C ARG A 253 18.59 17.98 21.51
N GLY A 254 17.66 18.22 20.59
CA GLY A 254 17.63 19.45 19.77
C GLY A 254 16.85 20.66 20.32
N THR A 255 16.44 20.69 21.60
CA THR A 255 15.72 21.83 22.21
C THR A 255 16.22 22.17 23.60
N THR A 256 16.13 23.46 23.97
CA THR A 256 16.40 23.99 25.31
C THR A 256 15.13 24.07 26.17
N PRO A 257 15.24 24.20 27.51
CA PRO A 257 14.06 24.39 28.38
C PRO A 257 13.21 25.63 28.05
N ALA A 258 13.82 26.69 27.51
CA ALA A 258 13.09 27.88 27.07
C ALA A 258 12.22 27.59 25.82
N ASP A 259 12.77 26.84 24.87
CA ASP A 259 12.05 26.40 23.67
C ASP A 259 10.86 25.50 24.06
N ASP A 260 11.08 24.59 25.02
CA ASP A 260 10.04 23.69 25.52
C ASP A 260 8.87 24.48 26.18
N ARG A 261 9.16 25.54 26.94
CA ARG A 261 8.12 26.45 27.51
C ARG A 261 7.36 27.20 26.43
N TYR A 262 8.05 27.71 25.42
CA TYR A 262 7.43 28.44 24.32
C TYR A 262 6.48 27.54 23.50
N ILE A 263 6.90 26.30 23.21
CA ILE A 263 6.08 25.28 22.55
C ILE A 263 4.77 25.04 23.31
N VAL A 264 4.85 24.88 24.64
CA VAL A 264 3.66 24.65 25.48
C VAL A 264 2.74 25.88 25.48
N LEU A 265 3.29 27.09 25.55
CA LEU A 265 2.51 28.32 25.52
C LEU A 265 1.72 28.48 24.21
N GLN A 266 2.36 28.23 23.06
CA GLN A 266 1.70 28.28 21.75
C GLN A 266 0.53 27.28 21.67
N ALA A 267 0.77 26.03 22.10
CA ALA A 267 -0.26 25.01 22.12
C ALA A 267 -1.43 25.34 23.06
N ARG A 268 -1.19 26.07 24.17
CA ARG A 268 -2.26 26.54 25.07
C ARG A 268 -3.10 27.66 24.46
N ARG A 269 -2.45 28.60 23.74
CA ARG A 269 -3.12 29.75 23.08
C ARG A 269 -4.07 29.33 21.97
N ASN A 270 -3.68 28.34 21.18
CA ASN A 270 -4.55 27.77 20.16
C ASN A 270 -4.49 26.25 20.22
N ARG A 271 -5.50 25.66 20.88
CA ARG A 271 -5.58 24.21 21.07
C ARG A 271 -5.71 23.43 19.76
N ARG A 272 -6.00 24.08 18.62
CA ARG A 272 -6.15 23.45 17.29
C ARG A 272 -4.90 23.54 16.41
N GLN A 273 -3.85 24.25 16.83
CA GLN A 273 -2.61 24.32 16.06
C GLN A 273 -1.93 22.95 15.96
N THR A 274 -1.50 22.59 14.76
CA THR A 274 -0.75 21.37 14.50
C THR A 274 0.66 21.46 15.07
N ALA A 275 1.28 20.30 15.37
CA ALA A 275 2.68 20.26 15.78
C ALA A 275 3.63 20.85 14.72
N GLY A 276 3.26 20.81 13.43
CA GLY A 276 4.02 21.42 12.34
C GLY A 276 3.95 22.95 12.37
N GLU A 277 2.78 23.53 12.63
CA GLU A 277 2.62 24.98 12.76
C GLU A 277 3.38 25.52 13.98
N ILE A 278 3.25 24.84 15.13
CA ILE A 278 3.98 25.19 16.35
C ILE A 278 5.50 25.08 16.10
N ALA A 279 5.96 24.06 15.37
CA ALA A 279 7.36 23.90 15.01
C ALA A 279 7.86 25.08 14.17
N ARG A 280 7.12 25.47 13.13
CA ARG A 280 7.44 26.63 12.28
C ARG A 280 7.52 27.92 13.09
N HIS A 281 6.54 28.19 13.96
CA HIS A 281 6.53 29.40 14.81
C HIS A 281 7.68 29.40 15.82
N THR A 282 8.02 28.24 16.39
CA THR A 282 9.14 28.12 17.34
C THR A 282 10.48 28.29 16.62
N THR A 283 10.64 27.76 15.41
CA THR A 283 11.84 27.96 14.61
C THR A 283 12.03 29.43 14.22
N GLN A 284 10.96 30.11 13.83
CA GLN A 284 11.00 31.56 13.55
C GLN A 284 11.38 32.39 14.78
N ALA A 285 10.86 32.03 15.97
CA ALA A 285 11.12 32.78 17.20
C ALA A 285 12.50 32.53 17.83
N THR A 286 13.05 31.33 17.66
CA THR A 286 14.30 30.89 18.35
C THR A 286 15.52 30.83 17.44
N GLY A 287 15.32 30.90 16.12
CA GLY A 287 16.37 30.72 15.11
C GLY A 287 16.89 29.29 14.98
N ARG A 288 16.33 28.33 15.72
CA ARG A 288 16.74 26.91 15.71
C ARG A 288 15.76 26.04 14.91
N PRO A 289 16.24 25.15 14.02
CA PRO A 289 15.36 24.26 13.27
C PRO A 289 14.75 23.20 14.20
N ILE A 290 13.44 23.25 14.39
CA ILE A 290 12.69 22.35 15.27
C ILE A 290 11.72 21.57 14.41
N SER A 291 11.75 20.24 14.52
CA SER A 291 10.83 19.38 13.77
C SER A 291 9.47 19.25 14.47
N ARG A 292 8.41 18.95 13.69
CA ARG A 292 7.08 18.59 14.23
C ARG A 292 7.15 17.46 15.28
N PHE A 293 8.06 16.51 15.10
CA PHE A 293 8.25 15.37 16.02
C PHE A 293 8.93 15.80 17.31
N THR A 294 9.76 16.83 17.27
CA THR A 294 10.36 17.43 18.46
C THR A 294 9.28 18.11 19.28
N VAL A 295 8.43 18.94 18.66
CA VAL A 295 7.27 19.57 19.32
C VAL A 295 6.35 18.55 19.99
N ALA A 296 5.95 17.51 19.25
CA ALA A 296 5.07 16.46 19.77
C ALA A 296 5.64 15.76 21.02
N ARG A 297 6.97 15.60 21.11
CA ARG A 297 7.66 15.01 22.26
C ARG A 297 7.77 15.96 23.47
N ARG A 298 7.61 17.27 23.29
CA ARG A 298 7.76 18.27 24.38
C ARG A 298 6.46 18.64 25.07
N LEU A 299 5.36 18.63 24.33
CA LEU A 299 4.04 19.00 24.85
C LEU A 299 3.59 18.19 26.09
N PRO A 300 3.88 16.88 26.20
CA PRO A 300 3.57 16.12 27.41
C PRO A 300 4.25 16.67 28.67
N GLY A 301 5.46 17.22 28.55
CA GLY A 301 6.18 17.85 29.67
C GLY A 301 5.49 19.12 30.21
N GLY A 302 4.63 19.75 29.41
CA GLY A 302 3.77 20.87 29.82
C GLY A 302 2.35 20.48 30.19
N GLY A 303 2.08 19.18 30.35
CA GLY A 303 0.75 18.63 30.69
C GLY A 303 -0.22 18.57 29.52
N LEU A 304 0.25 18.75 28.28
CA LEU A 304 -0.59 18.76 27.08
C LEU A 304 -0.42 17.47 26.27
N PHE A 305 -1.56 16.87 25.92
CA PHE A 305 -1.61 15.62 25.17
C PHE A 305 -2.43 15.81 23.90
N ALA A 306 -1.93 15.26 22.80
CA ALA A 306 -2.69 15.18 21.56
C ALA A 306 -3.94 14.31 21.77
N ARG A 307 -5.10 14.83 21.39
CA ARG A 307 -6.39 14.11 21.42
C ARG A 307 -7.15 14.35 20.13
N ARG A 308 -7.95 13.36 19.72
CA ARG A 308 -8.89 13.50 18.61
C ARG A 308 -10.23 14.01 19.16
N PRO A 309 -10.84 15.05 18.56
CA PRO A 309 -12.21 15.45 18.90
C PRO A 309 -13.19 14.33 18.53
N VAL A 310 -14.18 14.07 19.38
CA VAL A 310 -15.24 13.08 19.10
C VAL A 310 -16.39 13.79 18.38
N ARG A 311 -16.85 13.24 17.26
CA ARG A 311 -18.02 13.74 16.52
C ARG A 311 -19.27 13.00 17.02
N CYS A 312 -20.09 13.65 17.84
CA CYS A 312 -21.44 13.17 18.12
C CYS A 312 -22.37 13.79 17.08
N VAL A 313 -23.00 12.99 16.20
CA VAL A 313 -24.03 13.49 15.29
C VAL A 313 -25.33 13.60 16.11
N PRO A 314 -25.87 14.80 16.36
CA PRO A 314 -27.12 14.93 17.10
C PRO A 314 -28.25 14.23 16.36
N LEU A 315 -29.13 13.53 17.08
CA LEU A 315 -30.33 12.95 16.48
C LEU A 315 -31.20 14.07 15.93
N THR A 316 -31.46 14.04 14.62
CA THR A 316 -32.41 14.97 14.01
C THR A 316 -33.80 14.79 14.62
N PRO A 317 -34.67 15.81 14.61
CA PRO A 317 -36.05 15.66 15.08
C PRO A 317 -36.82 14.52 14.40
N ALA A 318 -36.52 14.21 13.14
CA ALA A 318 -37.10 13.07 12.42
C ALA A 318 -36.60 11.71 12.96
N HIS A 319 -35.32 11.59 13.34
CA HIS A 319 -34.79 10.39 14.00
C HIS A 319 -35.42 10.18 15.38
N GLN A 320 -35.57 11.25 16.15
CA GLN A 320 -36.19 11.19 17.47
C GLN A 320 -37.65 10.75 17.38
N ARG A 321 -38.42 11.32 16.45
CA ARG A 321 -39.83 10.94 16.21
C ARG A 321 -39.97 9.47 15.81
N ARG A 322 -39.20 9.00 14.83
CA ARG A 322 -39.28 7.60 14.36
C ARG A 322 -38.93 6.61 15.48
N ARG A 323 -37.89 6.88 16.26
CA ARG A 323 -37.49 6.03 17.38
C ARG A 323 -38.54 6.03 18.49
N SER A 324 -39.12 7.20 18.80
CA SER A 324 -40.19 7.31 19.78
C SER A 324 -41.45 6.55 19.35
N LEU A 325 -41.89 6.69 18.10
CA LEU A 325 -43.04 5.96 17.54
C LEU A 325 -42.80 4.45 17.62
N TRP A 326 -41.63 4.00 17.19
CA TRP A 326 -41.26 2.59 17.25
C TRP A 326 -41.29 2.05 18.69
N CYS A 327 -40.69 2.77 19.65
CA CYS A 327 -40.76 2.38 21.06
C CYS A 327 -42.19 2.37 21.63
N GLN A 328 -43.09 3.25 21.16
CA GLN A 328 -44.49 3.29 21.59
C GLN A 328 -45.29 2.11 21.03
N GLU A 329 -45.14 1.80 19.75
CA GLU A 329 -45.79 0.66 19.09
C GLU A 329 -45.40 -0.68 19.73
N HIS A 330 -44.19 -0.76 20.27
CA HIS A 330 -43.58 -1.99 20.79
C HIS A 330 -43.54 -2.00 22.33
N ARG A 331 -44.24 -1.08 23.00
CA ARG A 331 -44.21 -0.90 24.46
C ARG A 331 -44.70 -2.12 25.25
N ASN A 332 -45.58 -2.92 24.66
CA ASN A 332 -46.21 -4.07 25.31
C ASN A 332 -45.57 -5.41 24.96
N TRP A 333 -44.47 -5.40 24.21
CA TRP A 333 -43.74 -6.61 23.85
C TRP A 333 -43.11 -7.27 25.07
N ARG A 334 -43.23 -8.60 25.11
CA ARG A 334 -42.63 -9.49 26.11
C ARG A 334 -41.22 -9.91 25.68
N ASP A 335 -40.43 -10.44 26.61
CA ASP A 335 -39.02 -10.82 26.36
C ASP A 335 -38.84 -11.77 25.17
N ASN A 336 -39.81 -12.68 24.95
CA ASN A 336 -39.82 -13.60 23.82
C ASN A 336 -40.10 -12.93 22.46
N GLU A 337 -40.73 -11.75 22.46
CA GLU A 337 -41.00 -10.92 21.28
C GLU A 337 -39.79 -10.02 20.98
N TRP A 338 -39.17 -9.43 22.01
CA TRP A 338 -37.89 -8.72 21.90
C TRP A 338 -36.76 -9.62 21.41
N GLY A 339 -36.69 -10.87 21.89
CA GLY A 339 -35.68 -11.85 21.48
C GLY A 339 -35.74 -12.25 20.00
N ARG A 340 -36.78 -11.85 19.27
CA ARG A 340 -36.93 -12.10 17.82
C ARG A 340 -36.53 -10.91 16.95
N VAL A 341 -36.18 -9.77 17.57
CA VAL A 341 -35.76 -8.59 16.83
C VAL A 341 -34.25 -8.50 16.79
N LEU A 342 -33.74 -8.71 15.57
CA LEU A 342 -32.34 -8.57 15.24
C LEU A 342 -32.15 -7.18 14.61
N PHE A 343 -31.36 -6.33 15.28
CA PHE A 343 -30.94 -5.06 14.73
C PHE A 343 -29.56 -5.22 14.11
N THR A 344 -29.44 -4.96 12.81
CA THR A 344 -28.14 -4.76 12.16
C THR A 344 -27.83 -3.27 12.17
N ASP A 345 -26.79 -2.87 12.90
CA ASP A 345 -26.34 -1.48 12.92
C ASP A 345 -25.30 -1.26 11.80
N GLU A 346 -25.65 -0.42 10.82
CA GLU A 346 -24.74 0.04 9.76
C GLU A 346 -23.86 1.23 10.21
N SER A 347 -23.94 1.62 11.48
CA SER A 347 -23.08 2.64 12.05
C SER A 347 -21.61 2.27 11.83
N ARG A 348 -20.82 3.25 11.40
CA ARG A 348 -19.36 3.12 11.34
C ARG A 348 -18.81 2.97 12.75
N PHE A 349 -18.64 1.74 13.22
CA PHE A 349 -17.88 1.46 14.42
C PHE A 349 -16.40 1.51 14.10
N SER A 350 -15.88 2.73 14.02
CA SER A 350 -14.44 2.91 13.96
C SER A 350 -13.86 2.82 15.37
N LEU A 351 -13.38 1.63 15.76
CA LEU A 351 -12.51 1.48 16.95
C LEU A 351 -11.24 2.33 16.82
N SER A 352 -10.88 2.68 15.58
CA SER A 352 -9.86 3.64 15.22
C SER A 352 -10.45 4.75 14.37
N SER A 353 -11.37 5.49 15.00
CA SER A 353 -11.66 6.92 14.85
C SER A 353 -12.47 7.43 13.64
N ASP A 354 -13.05 8.62 13.83
CA ASP A 354 -13.74 9.43 12.84
C ASP A 354 -13.15 10.87 12.93
N SER A 355 -12.68 11.43 11.82
CA SER A 355 -11.92 12.70 11.70
C SER A 355 -10.54 12.78 12.43
N HIS A 356 -9.48 12.15 11.88
CA HIS A 356 -8.20 11.96 12.60
C HIS A 356 -7.18 13.07 12.48
N HIS A 357 -7.39 14.04 11.59
CA HIS A 357 -6.30 14.93 11.20
C HIS A 357 -6.21 16.21 12.03
N ILE A 358 -7.21 16.50 12.86
CA ILE A 358 -7.15 17.63 13.78
C ILE A 358 -6.92 17.08 15.18
N LEU A 359 -5.66 17.00 15.57
CA LEU A 359 -5.30 16.79 16.96
C LEU A 359 -5.49 18.11 17.71
N ILE A 360 -6.21 18.06 18.82
CA ILE A 360 -6.31 19.17 19.76
C ILE A 360 -5.45 18.87 21.00
N TRP A 361 -4.79 19.89 21.53
CA TRP A 361 -3.96 19.76 22.72
C TRP A 361 -4.83 19.92 23.98
N ARG A 362 -4.96 18.84 24.76
CA ARG A 362 -5.80 18.82 25.97
C ARG A 362 -4.97 18.53 27.21
N GLU A 363 -5.44 19.05 28.34
CA GLU A 363 -4.87 18.74 29.65
C GLU A 363 -5.35 17.35 30.10
N ARG A 364 -4.59 16.72 31.01
CA ARG A 364 -4.99 15.43 31.58
C ARG A 364 -6.37 15.57 32.26
N GLY A 365 -7.28 14.64 31.99
CA GLY A 365 -8.65 14.65 32.52
C GLY A 365 -9.67 15.46 31.69
N SER A 366 -9.23 16.41 30.86
CA SER A 366 -10.15 17.31 30.10
C SER A 366 -10.75 16.71 28.82
N ARG A 367 -10.78 15.37 28.69
CA ARG A 367 -11.07 14.66 27.43
C ARG A 367 -12.48 14.92 26.90
N ASN A 368 -13.46 15.05 27.78
CA ASN A 368 -14.88 15.15 27.46
C ASN A 368 -15.48 16.53 27.81
N HIS A 369 -14.66 17.51 28.18
CA HIS A 369 -15.16 18.86 28.45
C HIS A 369 -15.48 19.53 27.10
N PRO A 370 -16.71 20.08 26.94
CA PRO A 370 -17.16 20.69 25.69
C PRO A 370 -16.19 21.77 25.16
#